data_AF-A0A3N7E756-F1
#
_entry.id   AF-A0A3N7E756-F1
#
_cell.length_a   1.000
_cell.length_b   1.000
_cell.length_c   1.000
_cell.angle_alpha   90.00
_cell.angle_beta   90.00
_cell.angle_gamma   90.00
#
_symmetry.space_group_name_H-M   'P 1'
#
loop_
_entity.id
_entity.type
_entity.pdbx_description
1 polymer ?
#
loop_
_entity_poly.entity_id
_entity_poly.type
_entity_poly.pdbx_seq_one_letter_code
_entity_poly.pdbx_strand_id
1 'polypeptide(L)'
;MNAHSAQTEVSFDKIVNHDLTVIDQVFSELVEGLERQFASMVYSTVSAAAEAVGNTVDAKAAGSPYEAFVKMLEKIQFSSDKFGNVTLPTVHLGPEAFKALQKSAAEASPEAHQRVEAIKAGKTAEALEREVERKARFVCYGEVK
;
A
#
# COMPACT_ATOMS: atom_id res chain seq x y z
N MET A 1 16.34 -4.05 -14.27
CA MET A 1 16.70 -3.62 -12.90
C MET A 1 17.06 -2.15 -12.99
N ASN A 2 16.34 -1.28 -12.28
CA ASN A 2 16.74 0.12 -12.16
C ASN A 2 17.89 0.19 -11.16
N ALA A 3 19.04 0.70 -11.57
CA ALA A 3 20.16 0.91 -10.65
C ALA A 3 19.83 2.12 -9.76
N HIS A 4 19.95 1.95 -8.44
CA HIS A 4 19.88 3.05 -7.48
C HIS A 4 21.29 3.57 -7.21
N SER A 5 21.45 4.89 -7.21
CA SER A 5 22.74 5.53 -6.92
C SER A 5 22.51 6.83 -6.17
N ALA A 6 23.34 7.11 -5.17
CA ALA A 6 23.35 8.35 -4.43
C ALA A 6 24.78 8.92 -4.38
N GLN A 7 24.88 10.24 -4.43
CA GLN A 7 26.12 10.99 -4.28
C GLN A 7 25.89 12.06 -3.22
N THR A 8 26.91 12.32 -2.42
CA THR A 8 26.96 13.41 -1.46
C THR A 8 28.22 14.24 -1.73
N GLU A 9 28.21 15.47 -1.27
CA GLU A 9 29.34 16.39 -1.37
C GLU A 9 29.73 16.84 0.03
N VAL A 10 31.01 16.69 0.36
CA VAL A 10 31.56 17.11 1.65
C VAL A 10 32.41 18.35 1.45
N SER A 11 32.16 19.40 2.24
CA SER A 11 32.99 20.60 2.20
C SER A 11 34.38 20.32 2.78
N PHE A 12 35.41 20.84 2.11
CA PHE A 12 36.80 20.67 2.53
C PHE A 12 37.06 21.19 3.94
N ASP A 13 36.43 22.30 4.32
CA ASP A 13 36.56 22.90 5.66
C ASP A 13 36.11 21.96 6.78
N LYS A 14 35.08 21.13 6.55
CA LYS A 14 34.64 20.13 7.54
C LYS A 14 35.69 19.04 7.76
N ILE A 15 36.44 18.69 6.70
CA ILE A 15 37.53 17.72 6.77
C ILE A 15 38.72 18.31 7.53
N VAL A 16 39.12 19.53 7.20
CA VAL A 16 40.26 20.22 7.85
C VAL A 16 40.01 20.43 9.36
N ASN A 17 38.77 20.74 9.74
CA ASN A 17 38.39 20.93 11.14
C ASN A 17 38.13 19.62 11.90
N HIS A 18 38.37 18.45 11.29
CA HIS A 18 38.13 17.13 11.88
C HIS A 18 36.69 16.96 12.42
N ASP A 19 35.72 17.56 11.73
CA ASP A 19 34.32 17.50 12.12
C ASP A 19 33.72 16.13 11.76
N LEU A 20 33.72 15.22 12.73
CA LEU A 20 33.19 13.86 12.56
C LEU A 20 31.67 13.83 12.34
N THR A 21 30.94 14.92 12.61
CA THR A 21 29.48 14.98 12.36
C THR A 21 29.16 14.88 10.87
N VAL A 22 30.13 15.19 10.01
CA VAL A 22 29.99 15.06 8.55
C VAL A 22 29.74 13.63 8.11
N ILE A 23 30.25 12.64 8.85
CA ILE A 23 30.08 11.22 8.53
C ILE A 23 28.60 10.86 8.66
N ASP A 24 27.95 11.26 9.75
CA ASP A 24 26.53 10.98 10.01
C ASP A 24 25.61 11.70 9.02
N GLN A 25 25.94 12.95 8.69
CA GLN A 25 25.23 13.73 7.66
C GLN A 25 25.29 13.02 6.29
N VAL A 26 26.49 12.61 5.87
CA VAL A 26 26.70 11.87 4.63
C VAL A 26 25.91 10.56 4.61
N PHE A 27 25.94 9.79 5.69
CA PHE A 27 25.18 8.54 5.76
C PHE A 27 23.68 8.80 5.64
N SER A 28 23.16 9.81 6.33
CA SER A 28 21.75 10.17 6.28
C SER A 28 21.32 10.61 4.87
N GLU A 29 22.10 11.47 4.20
CA GLU A 29 21.82 11.91 2.83
C GLU A 29 21.82 10.74 1.83
N LEU A 30 22.78 9.82 1.96
CA LEU A 30 22.84 8.62 1.12
C LEU A 30 21.63 7.71 1.35
N VAL A 31 21.26 7.47 2.61
CA VAL A 31 20.10 6.63 2.96
C VAL A 31 18.81 7.26 2.45
N GLU A 32 18.59 8.55 2.69
CA GLU A 32 17.39 9.26 2.21
C GLU A 32 17.28 9.25 0.68
N GLY A 33 18.41 9.45 -0.01
CA GLY A 33 18.47 9.43 -1.47
C GLY A 33 18.11 8.05 -2.04
N LEU A 34 18.66 6.98 -1.45
CA LEU A 34 18.37 5.61 -1.85
C LEU A 34 16.94 5.19 -1.50
N GLU A 35 16.46 5.55 -0.30
CA GLU A 35 15.10 5.25 0.15
C GLU A 35 14.06 5.90 -0.76
N ARG A 36 14.25 7.17 -1.13
CA ARG A 36 13.35 7.87 -2.06
C ARG A 36 13.29 7.17 -3.42
N GLN A 37 14.43 6.75 -3.96
CA GLN A 37 14.48 6.05 -5.24
C GLN A 37 13.84 4.66 -5.16
N PHE A 38 14.06 3.94 -4.06
CA PHE A 38 13.45 2.66 -3.80
C PHE A 38 11.92 2.78 -3.71
N ALA A 39 11.41 3.72 -2.89
CA ALA A 39 9.98 3.97 -2.76
C ALA A 39 9.34 4.34 -4.11
N SER A 40 9.98 5.23 -4.88
CA SER A 40 9.51 5.60 -6.23
C SER A 40 9.42 4.39 -7.17
N MET A 41 10.43 3.52 -7.16
CA MET A 41 10.44 2.30 -7.96
C MET A 41 9.31 1.34 -7.53
N VAL A 42 9.13 1.12 -6.23
CA VAL A 42 8.08 0.22 -5.71
C VAL A 42 6.71 0.71 -6.14
N TYR A 43 6.38 1.98 -5.87
CA TYR A 43 5.05 2.52 -6.19
C TYR A 43 4.82 2.61 -7.71
N SER A 44 5.82 2.98 -8.51
CA SER A 44 5.68 2.98 -9.97
C SER A 44 5.45 1.59 -10.55
N THR A 45 6.15 0.57 -10.03
CA THR A 45 5.98 -0.82 -10.46
C THR A 45 4.59 -1.34 -10.11
N VAL A 46 4.11 -1.07 -8.89
CA VAL A 46 2.75 -1.45 -8.47
C VAL A 46 1.70 -0.71 -9.28
N SER A 47 1.88 0.59 -9.55
CA SER A 47 0.97 1.38 -10.38
C SER A 47 0.88 0.81 -11.79
N ALA A 48 2.01 0.54 -12.43
CA ALA A 48 2.05 -0.03 -13.78
C ALA A 48 1.36 -1.40 -13.84
N ALA A 49 1.57 -2.26 -12.83
CA ALA A 49 0.90 -3.55 -12.75
C ALA A 49 -0.63 -3.39 -12.58
N ALA A 50 -1.08 -2.45 -11.74
CA ALA A 50 -2.50 -2.16 -11.55
C ALA A 50 -3.15 -1.58 -12.82
N GLU A 51 -2.45 -0.69 -13.53
CA GLU A 51 -2.89 -0.10 -14.80
C GLU A 51 -3.05 -1.15 -15.89
N ALA A 52 -2.09 -2.09 -16.00
CA ALA A 52 -2.10 -3.14 -17.01
C ALA A 52 -3.34 -4.05 -16.94
N VAL A 53 -3.90 -4.25 -15.74
CA VAL A 53 -5.10 -5.07 -15.52
C VAL A 53 -6.38 -4.22 -15.30
N GLY A 54 -6.30 -2.90 -15.50
CA GLY A 54 -7.44 -1.99 -15.29
C GLY A 54 -7.90 -1.86 -13.83
N ASN A 55 -7.05 -2.23 -12.87
CA ASN A 55 -7.31 -2.15 -11.44
C ASN A 55 -6.92 -0.79 -10.85
N THR A 56 -7.23 0.28 -11.59
CA THR A 56 -7.04 1.67 -11.15
C THR A 56 -8.37 2.38 -10.98
N VAL A 57 -8.41 3.37 -10.09
CA VAL A 57 -9.58 4.21 -9.86
C VAL A 57 -9.17 5.65 -10.09
N ASP A 58 -9.90 6.35 -10.97
CA ASP A 58 -9.72 7.78 -11.15
C ASP A 58 -10.42 8.53 -10.01
N ALA A 59 -9.61 9.09 -9.10
CA ALA A 59 -10.09 9.84 -7.96
C ALA A 59 -10.82 11.15 -8.34
N LYS A 60 -10.47 11.77 -9.47
CA LYS A 60 -11.14 12.99 -9.94
C LYS A 60 -12.52 12.66 -10.52
N ALA A 61 -12.62 11.56 -11.26
CA ALA A 61 -13.89 11.08 -11.79
C ALA A 61 -14.82 10.50 -10.71
N ALA A 62 -14.29 10.10 -9.56
CA ALA A 62 -15.08 9.56 -8.45
C ALA A 62 -15.88 10.62 -7.67
N GLY A 63 -15.59 11.91 -7.83
CA GLY A 63 -16.32 13.01 -7.20
C GLY A 63 -15.89 13.33 -5.77
N SER A 64 -15.44 12.35 -4.98
CA SER A 64 -14.81 12.58 -3.67
C SER A 64 -13.72 11.54 -3.34
N PRO A 65 -12.76 11.87 -2.46
CA PRO A 65 -11.77 10.90 -1.99
C PRO A 65 -12.39 9.67 -1.31
N TYR A 66 -13.49 9.86 -0.57
CA TYR A 66 -14.22 8.76 0.04
C TYR A 66 -14.87 7.84 -1.00
N GLU A 67 -15.51 8.39 -2.04
CA GLU A 67 -16.11 7.57 -3.10
C GLU A 67 -15.04 6.85 -3.93
N ALA A 68 -13.87 7.48 -4.14
CA ALA A 68 -12.72 6.83 -4.75
C ALA A 68 -12.25 5.63 -3.91
N PHE A 69 -12.25 5.77 -2.58
CA PHE A 69 -11.94 4.69 -1.64
C PHE A 69 -12.98 3.56 -1.69
N VAL A 70 -14.29 3.88 -1.78
CA VAL A 70 -15.33 2.85 -1.96
C VAL A 70 -15.11 2.07 -3.25
N LYS A 71 -14.89 2.75 -4.38
CA LYS A 71 -14.60 2.11 -5.67
C LYS A 71 -13.32 1.26 -5.63
N MET A 72 -12.31 1.70 -4.88
CA MET A 72 -11.10 0.89 -4.65
C MET A 72 -11.46 -0.40 -3.92
N LEU A 73 -12.25 -0.34 -2.82
CA LEU A 73 -12.70 -1.53 -2.10
C LEU A 73 -13.49 -2.49 -3.00
N GLU A 74 -14.27 -1.98 -3.95
CA GLU A 74 -15.02 -2.80 -4.93
C GLU A 74 -14.11 -3.55 -5.91
N LYS A 75 -12.95 -3.00 -6.26
CA LYS A 75 -12.03 -3.64 -7.21
C LYS A 75 -11.04 -4.62 -6.58
N ILE A 76 -10.60 -4.36 -5.36
CA ILE A 76 -9.56 -5.20 -4.71
C ILE A 76 -10.12 -6.50 -4.16
N GLN A 77 -9.30 -7.54 -4.08
CA GLN A 77 -9.66 -8.80 -3.46
C GLN A 77 -9.09 -8.87 -2.04
N PHE A 78 -9.90 -9.32 -1.08
CA PHE A 78 -9.41 -9.53 0.29
C PHE A 78 -8.71 -10.88 0.40
N SER A 79 -7.72 -10.98 1.26
CA SER A 79 -7.03 -12.23 1.55
C SER A 79 -7.24 -12.61 3.02
N SER A 80 -7.37 -13.90 3.28
CA SER A 80 -7.33 -14.45 4.63
C SER A 80 -5.97 -15.08 4.92
N ASP A 81 -5.57 -15.04 6.20
CA ASP A 81 -4.45 -15.83 6.67
C ASP A 81 -4.79 -17.34 6.77
N LYS A 82 -3.80 -18.15 7.13
CA LYS A 82 -3.96 -19.60 7.33
C LYS A 82 -4.97 -19.98 8.43
N PHE A 83 -5.24 -19.07 9.36
CA PHE A 83 -6.16 -19.25 10.48
C PHE A 83 -7.58 -18.78 10.14
N GLY A 84 -7.80 -18.19 8.96
CA GLY A 84 -9.09 -17.66 8.54
C GLY A 84 -9.35 -16.23 9.02
N ASN A 85 -8.34 -15.47 9.40
CA ASN A 85 -8.51 -14.05 9.68
C ASN A 85 -8.34 -13.26 8.38
N VAL A 86 -9.36 -12.51 7.99
CA VAL A 86 -9.31 -11.62 6.83
C VAL A 86 -8.69 -10.29 7.25
N THR A 87 -7.59 -9.92 6.61
CA THR A 87 -6.95 -8.62 6.82
C THR A 87 -7.43 -7.62 5.77
N LEU A 88 -7.75 -6.41 6.22
CA LEU A 88 -8.06 -5.30 5.32
C LEU A 88 -6.78 -4.83 4.59
N PRO A 89 -6.93 -4.25 3.40
CA PRO A 89 -5.79 -3.69 2.66
C PRO A 89 -5.11 -2.58 3.46
N THR A 90 -3.78 -2.59 3.47
CA THR A 90 -2.99 -1.45 3.92
C THR A 90 -3.01 -0.38 2.84
N VAL A 91 -3.43 0.84 3.20
CA VAL A 91 -3.49 1.97 2.27
C VAL A 91 -2.35 2.94 2.59
N HIS A 92 -1.50 3.21 1.60
CA HIS A 92 -0.40 4.16 1.71
C HIS A 92 -0.84 5.52 1.18
N LEU A 93 -0.80 6.54 2.05
CA LEU A 93 -1.31 7.88 1.76
C LEU A 93 -0.31 8.92 2.30
N GLY A 94 -0.12 10.01 1.54
CA GLY A 94 0.54 11.20 2.08
C GLY A 94 -0.34 11.90 3.11
N PRO A 95 0.23 12.72 4.03
CA PRO A 95 -0.52 13.39 5.10
C PRO A 95 -1.70 14.23 4.60
N GLU A 96 -1.53 14.96 3.50
CA GLU A 96 -2.58 15.81 2.93
C GLU A 96 -3.73 14.99 2.31
N ALA A 97 -3.40 13.91 1.60
CA ALA A 97 -4.40 12.99 1.06
C ALA A 97 -5.19 12.31 2.18
N PHE A 98 -4.53 11.95 3.29
CA PHE A 98 -5.18 11.37 4.45
C PHE A 98 -6.17 12.33 5.12
N LYS A 99 -5.79 13.60 5.31
CA LYS A 99 -6.70 14.64 5.83
C LYS A 99 -7.91 14.85 4.91
N ALA A 100 -7.69 14.90 3.59
CA ALA A 100 -8.76 15.03 2.61
C ALA A 100 -9.74 13.85 2.66
N LEU A 101 -9.20 12.62 2.78
CA LEU A 101 -10.00 11.42 2.93
C LEU A 101 -10.84 11.47 4.22
N GLN A 102 -10.24 11.78 5.36
CA GLN A 102 -10.97 11.90 6.64
C GLN A 102 -12.11 12.91 6.56
N LYS A 103 -11.84 14.10 6.00
CA LYS A 103 -12.87 15.12 5.82
C LYS A 103 -14.02 14.63 4.94
N SER A 104 -13.70 14.04 3.79
CA SER A 104 -14.72 13.51 2.88
C SER A 104 -15.50 12.33 3.47
N ALA A 105 -14.89 11.53 4.36
CA ALA A 105 -15.56 10.44 5.07
C ALA A 105 -16.53 10.97 6.13
N ALA A 106 -16.17 12.04 6.83
CA ALA A 106 -17.04 12.68 7.82
C ALA A 106 -18.23 13.39 7.15
N GLU A 107 -18.06 13.91 5.94
CA GLU A 107 -19.11 14.55 5.14
C GLU A 107 -19.97 13.53 4.37
N ALA A 108 -19.57 12.26 4.30
CA ALA A 108 -20.29 11.23 3.57
C ALA A 108 -21.61 10.84 4.26
N SER A 109 -22.62 10.48 3.46
CA SER A 109 -23.92 10.07 3.98
C SER A 109 -23.82 8.76 4.78
N PRO A 110 -24.73 8.52 5.75
CA PRO A 110 -24.79 7.23 6.46
C PRO A 110 -24.98 6.03 5.53
N GLU A 111 -25.67 6.21 4.40
CA GLU A 111 -25.84 5.18 3.38
C GLU A 111 -24.50 4.78 2.73
N ALA A 112 -23.61 5.75 2.49
CA ALA A 112 -22.29 5.47 1.91
C ALA A 112 -21.42 4.62 2.87
N HIS A 113 -21.50 4.90 4.17
CA HIS A 113 -20.84 4.08 5.19
C HIS A 113 -21.42 2.66 5.27
N GLN A 114 -22.74 2.51 5.17
CA GLN A 114 -23.39 1.19 5.13
C GLN A 114 -22.96 0.39 3.89
N ARG A 115 -22.83 1.04 2.73
CA ARG A 115 -22.33 0.40 1.51
C ARG A 115 -20.92 -0.14 1.70
N VAL A 116 -20.03 0.62 2.35
CA VAL A 116 -18.67 0.17 2.66
C VAL A 116 -18.68 -1.06 3.56
N GLU A 117 -19.49 -1.07 4.62
CA GLU A 117 -19.58 -2.22 5.51
C GLU A 117 -20.17 -3.45 4.82
N ALA A 118 -21.16 -3.28 3.95
CA ALA A 118 -21.70 -4.36 3.12
C ALA A 118 -20.65 -4.95 2.17
N ILE A 119 -19.87 -4.09 1.50
CA ILE A 119 -18.75 -4.53 0.63
C ILE A 119 -17.72 -5.30 1.44
N LYS A 120 -17.32 -4.79 2.61
CA LYS A 120 -16.35 -5.47 3.49
C LYS A 120 -16.86 -6.84 3.93
N ALA A 121 -18.12 -6.95 4.36
CA ALA A 121 -18.72 -8.19 4.80
C ALA A 121 -18.76 -9.23 3.67
N GLY A 122 -19.23 -8.85 2.49
CA GLY A 122 -19.26 -9.73 1.32
C GLY A 122 -17.87 -10.24 0.94
N LYS A 123 -16.90 -9.34 0.82
CA LYS A 123 -15.52 -9.71 0.46
C LYS A 123 -14.80 -10.53 1.51
N THR A 124 -15.16 -10.34 2.77
CA THR A 124 -14.67 -11.17 3.88
C THR A 124 -15.19 -12.60 3.73
N ALA A 125 -16.48 -12.78 3.45
CA ALA A 125 -17.06 -14.10 3.21
C ALA A 125 -16.42 -14.79 2.00
N GLU A 126 -16.25 -14.09 0.88
CA GLU A 126 -15.57 -14.62 -0.32
C GLU A 126 -14.10 -15.00 -0.06
N ALA A 127 -13.39 -14.27 0.81
CA ALA A 127 -12.03 -14.60 1.20
C ALA A 127 -11.97 -15.89 2.04
N LEU A 128 -12.91 -16.06 2.96
CA LEU A 128 -13.02 -17.27 3.77
C LEU A 128 -13.38 -18.49 2.92
N GLU A 129 -14.32 -18.36 2.00
CA GLU A 129 -14.72 -19.43 1.09
C GLU A 129 -13.54 -19.92 0.23
N ARG A 130 -12.80 -18.98 -0.36
CA ARG A 130 -11.56 -19.32 -1.10
C ARG A 130 -10.50 -20.00 -0.25
N GLU A 131 -10.41 -19.65 1.03
CA GLU A 131 -9.47 -20.32 1.93
C GLU A 131 -9.93 -21.74 2.27
N VAL A 132 -11.23 -21.98 2.42
CA VAL A 132 -11.79 -23.33 2.53
C VAL A 132 -11.50 -24.14 1.27
N GLU A 133 -11.72 -23.57 0.09
CA GLU A 133 -11.36 -24.22 -1.18
C GLU A 133 -9.86 -24.52 -1.28
N ARG A 134 -9.01 -23.55 -0.90
CA ARG A 134 -7.57 -23.72 -0.88
C ARG A 134 -7.18 -24.89 0.03
N LYS A 135 -7.73 -24.94 1.26
CA LYS A 135 -7.48 -26.03 2.21
C LYS A 135 -7.98 -27.38 1.67
N ALA A 136 -9.16 -27.43 1.06
CA ALA A 136 -9.72 -28.64 0.48
C ALA A 136 -8.81 -29.28 -0.58
N ARG A 137 -8.12 -28.46 -1.39
CA ARG A 137 -7.14 -28.94 -2.38
C ARG A 137 -5.95 -29.69 -1.75
N PHE A 138 -5.66 -29.46 -0.47
CA PHE A 138 -4.54 -30.08 0.23
C PHE A 138 -4.94 -31.25 1.15
N VAL A 139 -6.24 -31.48 1.38
CA VAL A 139 -6.71 -32.63 2.19
C VAL A 139 -6.38 -33.97 1.53
N CYS A 140 -6.35 -34.03 0.18
CA CYS A 140 -6.04 -35.25 -0.58
C CYS A 140 -4.58 -35.71 -0.51
N TYR A 141 -3.66 -34.95 0.10
CA TYR A 141 -2.24 -35.32 0.22
C TYR A 141 -1.89 -35.97 1.56
N GLY A 142 -2.88 -36.19 2.43
CA GLY A 142 -2.71 -36.65 3.82
C GLY A 142 -3.27 -38.03 4.17
N GLU A 143 -3.66 -38.87 3.19
CA GLU A 143 -3.90 -40.30 3.48
C GLU A 143 -2.56 -41.00 3.76
N VAL A 144 -2.10 -40.88 5.00
CA VAL A 144 -1.09 -41.75 5.58
C VAL A 144 -1.77 -43.11 5.80
N LYS A 145 -1.35 -44.11 5.01
CA LYS A 145 -1.57 -45.53 5.33
C LYS A 145 -1.00 -45.89 6.69
#